data_AF-A0A7V2CJ30-F1
#
_entry.id   AF-A0A7V2CJ30-F1
#
_cell.length_a   1.000
_cell.length_b   1.000
_cell.length_c   1.000
_cell.angle_alpha   90.00
_cell.angle_beta   90.00
_cell.angle_gamma   90.00
#
_symmetry.space_group_name_H-M   'P 1'
#
loop_
_entity.id
_entity.type
_entity.pdbx_description
1 polymer ?
#
loop_
_entity_poly.entity_id
_entity_poly.type
_entity_poly.pdbx_seq_one_letter_code
_entity_poly.pdbx_strand_id
1 'polypeptide(L)'
;MSVTTRHLIRKGAFLLFLATPLMAQFRGGFDLSWYTIDGGGGTSTGGGFELGGTIGQPDAGPAGGPMTGGGFELVGGFWAGVSRALLGDFDGDGDVDLADFTQFQLCFGGSSNPPAPTCPQGVDADLDSDGDVDLADFLIFQQNFTGSR
;
A
#
# COMPACT_ATOMS: atom_id res chain seq x y z
N MET A 1 6.15 85.25 -65.33
CA MET A 1 6.35 85.71 -63.94
C MET A 1 6.47 84.47 -63.08
N SER A 2 7.70 84.09 -62.75
CA SER A 2 8.04 82.81 -62.12
C SER A 2 8.66 83.08 -60.74
N VAL A 3 7.93 82.59 -59.72
CA VAL A 3 8.35 81.98 -58.45
C VAL A 3 9.60 82.54 -57.74
N THR A 4 9.35 83.21 -56.60
CA THR A 4 10.26 83.27 -55.45
C THR A 4 9.93 82.12 -54.49
N THR A 5 10.84 81.13 -54.35
CA THR A 5 10.69 80.04 -53.37
C THR A 5 11.48 80.36 -52.10
N ARG A 6 10.76 80.28 -50.97
CA ARG A 6 11.15 80.62 -49.61
C ARG A 6 12.08 79.58 -48.98
N HIS A 7 12.97 80.04 -48.11
CA HIS A 7 13.64 79.22 -47.10
C HIS A 7 12.61 78.60 -46.13
N LEU A 8 12.91 77.40 -45.59
CA LEU A 8 12.90 77.04 -44.16
C LEU A 8 12.60 75.55 -43.91
N ILE A 9 13.67 74.83 -43.56
CA ILE A 9 13.80 73.87 -42.44
C ILE A 9 12.54 73.04 -42.09
N ARG A 10 12.55 71.75 -42.42
CA ARG A 10 11.70 70.75 -41.75
C ARG A 10 12.55 69.64 -41.11
N LYS A 11 12.91 69.93 -39.86
CA LYS A 11 12.80 69.06 -38.67
C LYS A 11 13.12 67.58 -38.89
N GLY A 12 14.38 67.22 -38.61
CA GLY A 12 14.74 65.84 -38.34
C GLY A 12 13.97 65.31 -37.13
N ALA A 13 13.18 64.26 -37.34
CA ALA A 13 12.62 63.45 -36.28
C ALA A 13 13.57 62.26 -36.09
N PHE A 14 14.58 62.43 -35.25
CA PHE A 14 15.40 61.32 -34.76
C PHE A 14 14.59 60.60 -33.68
N LEU A 15 13.85 59.56 -34.05
CA LEU A 15 13.21 58.66 -33.08
C LEU A 15 14.32 57.89 -32.35
N LEU A 16 14.68 58.38 -31.15
CA LEU A 16 15.47 57.61 -30.20
C LEU A 16 14.58 56.48 -29.66
N PHE A 17 14.72 55.29 -30.24
CA PHE A 17 14.15 54.06 -29.67
C PHE A 17 14.84 53.81 -28.32
N LEU A 18 14.13 54.12 -27.24
CA LEU A 18 14.52 53.73 -25.89
C LEU A 18 14.51 52.19 -25.86
N ALA A 19 15.70 51.59 -25.82
CA ALA A 19 15.85 50.16 -25.62
C ALA A 19 15.37 49.80 -24.21
N THR A 20 14.08 49.52 -24.07
CA THR A 20 13.55 48.89 -22.87
C THR A 20 14.22 47.52 -22.74
N PRO A 21 14.95 47.22 -21.66
CA PRO A 21 15.46 45.89 -21.48
C PRO A 21 14.25 44.96 -21.32
N LEU A 22 14.11 44.02 -22.26
CA LEU A 22 13.19 42.90 -22.14
C LEU A 22 13.71 42.06 -20.97
N MET A 23 13.24 42.35 -19.76
CA MET A 23 13.45 41.46 -18.63
C MET A 23 12.79 40.14 -19.00
N ALA A 24 13.60 39.12 -19.27
CA ALA A 24 13.10 37.77 -19.37
C ALA A 24 12.40 37.46 -18.03
N GLN A 25 11.08 37.34 -18.07
CA GLN A 25 10.30 36.84 -16.95
C GLN A 25 10.81 35.43 -16.65
N PHE A 26 11.64 35.29 -15.62
CA PHE A 26 11.83 33.98 -14.98
C PHE A 26 10.47 33.64 -14.37
N ARG A 27 9.66 32.94 -15.16
CA ARG A 27 8.44 32.28 -14.68
C ARG A 27 8.90 31.40 -13.51
N GLY A 28 8.30 31.64 -12.34
CA GLY A 28 8.77 31.17 -11.04
C GLY A 28 9.43 29.81 -11.10
N GLY A 29 10.63 29.72 -10.52
CA GLY A 29 11.40 28.49 -10.45
C GLY A 29 10.47 27.37 -10.01
N PHE A 30 10.32 26.36 -10.87
CA PHE A 30 9.58 25.17 -10.48
C PHE A 30 10.21 24.67 -9.19
N ASP A 31 9.41 24.55 -8.13
CA ASP A 31 9.84 23.86 -6.93
C ASP A 31 9.92 22.37 -7.30
N LEU A 32 11.11 21.96 -7.70
CA LEU A 32 11.47 20.56 -7.97
C LEU A 32 12.03 19.89 -6.72
N SER A 33 11.73 20.43 -5.54
CA SER A 33 12.05 19.76 -4.28
C SER A 33 11.36 18.41 -4.29
N TRP A 34 12.17 17.38 -4.11
CA TRP A 34 11.66 16.04 -3.96
C TRP A 34 11.16 15.86 -2.53
N TYR A 35 9.95 15.36 -2.40
CA TYR A 35 9.34 15.03 -1.12
C TYR A 35 8.87 13.58 -1.18
N THR A 36 9.01 12.85 -0.08
CA THR A 36 8.25 11.61 0.12
C THR A 36 6.95 11.94 0.83
N ILE A 37 5.84 11.36 0.39
CA ILE A 37 4.59 11.39 1.14
C ILE A 37 4.58 10.15 2.02
N ASP A 38 5.00 10.33 3.28
CA ASP A 38 5.02 9.28 4.29
C ASP A 38 3.67 9.31 5.05
N GLY A 39 2.68 8.57 4.53
CA GLY A 39 1.33 8.52 5.11
C GLY A 39 0.23 9.15 4.25
N GLY A 40 0.19 8.81 2.96
CA GLY A 40 -0.92 9.16 2.09
C GLY A 40 -2.10 8.19 2.22
N GLY A 41 -3.26 8.57 1.68
CA GLY A 41 -4.51 7.84 1.80
C GLY A 41 -5.70 8.75 2.07
N GLY A 42 -6.90 8.17 2.14
CA GLY A 42 -8.15 8.89 2.44
C GLY A 42 -9.36 8.26 1.77
N THR A 43 -10.51 8.83 2.08
CA THR A 43 -11.81 8.43 1.54
C THR A 43 -12.14 9.26 0.30
N SER A 44 -12.32 8.60 -0.84
CA SER A 44 -12.85 9.19 -2.07
C SER A 44 -14.34 8.88 -2.20
N THR A 45 -15.18 9.86 -2.53
CA THR A 45 -16.63 9.63 -2.72
C THR A 45 -17.08 10.02 -4.12
N GLY A 46 -17.97 9.24 -4.73
CA GLY A 46 -18.57 9.55 -6.03
C GLY A 46 -19.74 8.63 -6.36
N GLY A 47 -20.87 9.20 -6.81
CA GLY A 47 -22.02 8.43 -7.29
C GLY A 47 -22.66 7.49 -6.26
N GLY A 48 -22.63 7.84 -4.97
CA GLY A 48 -23.15 7.00 -3.88
C GLY A 48 -22.16 5.96 -3.36
N PHE A 49 -20.95 5.90 -3.94
CA PHE A 49 -19.88 5.01 -3.51
C PHE A 49 -18.83 5.76 -2.72
N GLU A 50 -18.22 5.03 -1.79
CA GLU A 50 -17.11 5.47 -0.96
C GLU A 50 -15.94 4.50 -1.17
N LEU A 51 -14.75 5.04 -1.46
CA LEU A 51 -13.51 4.30 -1.71
C LEU A 51 -12.42 4.83 -0.78
N GLY A 52 -12.15 4.11 0.30
CA GLY A 52 -11.00 4.35 1.17
C GLY A 52 -9.74 3.71 0.60
N GLY A 53 -8.61 4.43 0.61
CA GLY A 53 -7.31 3.87 0.24
C GLY A 53 -6.18 4.45 1.10
N THR A 54 -5.05 3.75 1.13
CA THR A 54 -3.79 4.20 1.75
C THR A 54 -2.68 4.24 0.71
N ILE A 55 -1.83 5.26 0.73
CA ILE A 55 -0.60 5.37 -0.06
C ILE A 55 0.56 5.38 0.94
N GLY A 56 1.25 4.25 1.10
CA GLY A 56 2.37 4.13 2.03
C GLY A 56 3.21 2.89 1.77
N GLN A 57 4.53 3.04 1.93
CA GLN A 57 5.61 2.09 1.66
C GLN A 57 5.44 0.69 2.27
N PRO A 58 6.04 -0.37 1.69
CA PRO A 58 6.19 -1.67 2.34
C PRO A 58 7.11 -1.67 3.59
N ASP A 59 7.68 -0.54 4.01
CA ASP A 59 8.81 -0.47 4.96
C ASP A 59 8.46 -0.21 6.44
N ALA A 60 7.22 -0.37 6.88
CA ALA A 60 6.88 -0.19 8.31
C ALA A 60 6.09 -1.36 8.90
N GLY A 61 6.63 -2.57 8.87
CA GLY A 61 6.11 -3.70 9.65
C GLY A 61 6.55 -5.05 9.09
N PRO A 62 7.42 -5.82 9.77
CA PRO A 62 7.82 -7.13 9.28
C PRO A 62 6.69 -8.15 9.42
N ALA A 63 6.67 -9.12 8.49
CA ALA A 63 5.95 -10.39 8.58
C ALA A 63 6.49 -11.28 9.73
N GLY A 64 6.44 -10.76 10.97
CA GLY A 64 7.06 -11.36 12.15
C GLY A 64 6.64 -10.71 13.48
N GLY A 65 5.61 -9.86 13.50
CA GLY A 65 4.99 -9.33 14.72
C GLY A 65 5.08 -7.80 14.87
N PRO A 66 4.32 -7.22 15.82
CA PRO A 66 4.28 -5.78 16.07
C PRO A 66 5.66 -5.22 16.46
N MET A 67 5.95 -4.00 16.02
CA MET A 67 7.06 -3.23 16.60
C MET A 67 6.67 -2.82 18.03
N THR A 68 7.44 -3.24 19.03
CA THR A 68 7.17 -2.95 20.45
C THR A 68 8.07 -1.84 20.99
N GLY A 69 7.51 -0.97 21.84
CA GLY A 69 8.26 0.13 22.47
C GLY A 69 7.54 0.69 23.68
N GLY A 70 8.10 0.49 24.87
CA GLY A 70 7.40 0.82 26.13
C GLY A 70 6.16 -0.06 26.33
N GLY A 71 5.04 0.54 26.74
CA GLY A 71 3.74 -0.13 26.87
C GLY A 71 2.87 -0.10 25.61
N PHE A 72 3.46 0.19 24.45
CA PHE A 72 2.75 0.36 23.18
C PHE A 72 3.27 -0.60 22.11
N GLU A 73 2.35 -1.00 21.23
CA GLU A 73 2.62 -1.83 20.07
C GLU A 73 2.20 -1.07 18.81
N LEU A 74 3.03 -1.12 17.77
CA LEU A 74 2.75 -0.53 16.47
C LEU A 74 2.81 -1.62 15.40
N VAL A 75 1.67 -1.88 14.77
CA VAL A 75 1.57 -2.68 13.55
C VAL A 75 1.40 -1.72 12.39
N GLY A 76 2.34 -1.71 11.45
CA GLY A 76 2.18 -1.00 10.17
C GLY A 76 2.13 -1.97 8.99
N GLY A 77 2.00 -1.43 7.78
CA GLY A 77 1.68 -2.17 6.54
C GLY A 77 0.37 -1.68 5.91
N PHE A 78 -0.07 -2.33 4.83
CA PHE A 78 -1.48 -2.26 4.42
C PHE A 78 -2.33 -2.68 5.64
N TRP A 79 -3.57 -2.19 5.79
CA TRP A 79 -4.52 -2.87 6.67
C TRP A 79 -4.61 -4.28 6.13
N ALA A 80 -3.82 -5.22 6.66
CA ALA A 80 -3.81 -6.61 6.22
C ALA A 80 -5.27 -6.96 6.16
N GLY A 81 -5.81 -7.07 4.94
CA GLY A 81 -7.23 -6.92 4.71
C GLY A 81 -7.80 -8.12 5.39
N VAL A 82 -8.25 -7.94 6.64
CA VAL A 82 -8.32 -8.95 7.71
C VAL A 82 -8.14 -10.32 7.09
N SER A 83 -6.92 -10.87 7.05
CA SER A 83 -6.73 -12.24 6.57
C SER A 83 -7.66 -13.04 7.45
N ARG A 84 -8.79 -13.39 6.86
CA ARG A 84 -9.92 -13.89 7.62
C ARG A 84 -9.40 -15.25 8.03
N ALA A 85 -9.02 -15.42 9.29
CA ALA A 85 -8.56 -16.70 9.80
C ALA A 85 -9.61 -17.73 9.41
N LEU A 86 -9.32 -18.48 8.35
CA LEU A 86 -10.17 -19.55 7.90
C LEU A 86 -9.83 -20.71 8.80
N LEU A 87 -10.85 -21.44 9.22
CA LEU A 87 -10.62 -22.63 10.02
C LEU A 87 -9.84 -23.62 9.14
N GLY A 88 -8.59 -23.90 9.50
CA GLY A 88 -7.68 -24.73 8.69
C GLY A 88 -6.65 -23.96 7.85
N ASP A 89 -6.62 -22.62 7.88
CA ASP A 89 -5.56 -21.78 7.30
C ASP A 89 -4.39 -21.72 8.31
N PHE A 90 -3.45 -22.64 8.16
CA PHE A 90 -2.35 -22.88 9.07
C PHE A 90 -1.10 -22.11 8.68
N ASP A 91 -0.93 -21.71 7.42
CA ASP A 91 0.21 -20.91 6.97
C ASP A 91 -0.08 -19.40 6.89
N GLY A 92 -1.34 -18.99 7.05
CA GLY A 92 -1.78 -17.61 7.23
C GLY A 92 -1.85 -16.81 5.93
N ASP A 93 -1.85 -17.47 4.76
CA ASP A 93 -1.97 -16.80 3.47
C ASP A 93 -3.43 -16.45 3.09
N GLY A 94 -4.37 -16.93 3.92
CA GLY A 94 -5.77 -16.59 3.91
C GLY A 94 -6.64 -17.56 3.12
N ASP A 95 -6.11 -18.61 2.53
CA ASP A 95 -6.91 -19.72 1.99
C ASP A 95 -6.72 -21.02 2.80
N VAL A 96 -7.50 -22.05 2.48
CA VAL A 96 -7.35 -23.40 3.06
C VAL A 96 -7.09 -24.35 1.91
N ASP A 97 -5.84 -24.77 1.76
CA ASP A 97 -5.39 -25.52 0.59
C ASP A 97 -4.36 -26.63 0.90
N LEU A 98 -3.56 -27.00 -0.11
CA LEU A 98 -2.57 -28.07 0.04
C LEU A 98 -1.34 -27.64 0.85
N ALA A 99 -0.99 -26.35 0.89
CA ALA A 99 0.06 -25.81 1.74
C ALA A 99 -0.32 -25.98 3.21
N ASP A 100 -1.57 -25.69 3.58
CA ASP A 100 -2.08 -25.94 4.93
C ASP A 100 -2.10 -27.42 5.28
N PHE A 101 -2.45 -28.27 4.31
CA PHE A 101 -2.43 -29.71 4.54
C PHE A 101 -1.04 -30.21 4.93
N THR A 102 0.05 -29.58 4.44
CA THR A 102 1.39 -29.93 4.89
C THR A 102 1.60 -29.64 6.37
N GLN A 103 1.00 -28.58 6.91
CA GLN A 103 1.06 -28.26 8.34
C GLN A 103 0.17 -29.21 9.15
N PHE A 104 -1.04 -29.51 8.66
CA PHE A 104 -1.94 -30.49 9.27
C PHE A 104 -1.26 -31.85 9.49
N GLN A 105 -0.58 -32.35 8.44
CA GLN A 105 0.13 -33.63 8.49
C GLN A 105 1.25 -33.66 9.53
N LEU A 106 1.88 -32.52 9.83
CA LEU A 106 2.93 -32.45 10.85
C LEU A 106 2.35 -32.55 12.26
N CYS A 107 1.08 -32.18 12.46
CA CYS A 107 0.40 -32.25 13.74
C CYS A 107 -0.35 -33.56 13.97
N PHE A 108 -0.61 -34.34 12.92
CA PHE A 108 -1.38 -35.59 12.99
C PHE A 108 -0.78 -36.61 13.97
N GLY A 109 -1.42 -36.76 15.13
CA GLY A 109 -1.05 -37.71 16.19
C GLY A 109 -1.94 -38.96 16.23
N GLY A 110 -3.16 -38.86 15.68
CA GLY A 110 -4.20 -39.89 15.72
C GLY A 110 -4.99 -39.92 17.04
N SER A 111 -6.18 -40.50 17.00
CA SER A 111 -7.17 -40.45 18.09
C SER A 111 -6.60 -40.81 19.46
N SER A 112 -6.98 -40.03 20.46
CA SER A 112 -6.55 -40.11 21.87
C SER A 112 -5.05 -39.98 22.10
N ASN A 113 -4.30 -39.40 21.16
CA ASN A 113 -2.89 -39.06 21.33
C ASN A 113 -2.72 -37.54 21.24
N PRO A 114 -1.79 -36.95 22.01
CA PRO A 114 -1.48 -35.54 21.83
C PRO A 114 -1.01 -35.27 20.38
N PRO A 115 -1.14 -34.02 19.90
CA PRO A 115 -0.59 -33.63 18.60
C PRO A 115 0.86 -34.08 18.43
N ALA A 116 1.22 -34.49 17.22
CA ALA A 116 2.54 -35.04 16.94
C ALA A 116 3.65 -34.03 17.32
N PRO A 117 4.82 -34.49 17.83
CA PRO A 117 5.92 -33.60 18.21
C PRO A 117 6.50 -32.76 17.05
N THR A 118 6.18 -33.12 15.81
CA THR A 118 6.52 -32.38 14.59
C THR A 118 5.61 -31.20 14.32
N CYS A 119 4.52 -31.03 15.08
CA CYS A 119 3.58 -29.93 14.94
C CYS A 119 4.32 -28.59 15.13
N PRO A 120 4.27 -27.69 14.14
CA PRO A 120 4.91 -26.39 14.24
C PRO A 120 4.38 -25.56 15.42
N GLN A 121 5.24 -24.73 16.02
CA GLN A 121 4.81 -23.87 17.10
C GLN A 121 3.80 -22.83 16.59
N GLY A 122 2.66 -22.71 17.27
CA GLY A 122 1.61 -21.76 16.93
C GLY A 122 0.60 -22.26 15.90
N VAL A 123 0.77 -23.49 15.40
CA VAL A 123 -0.26 -24.18 14.61
C VAL A 123 -1.14 -24.96 15.57
N ASP A 124 -2.45 -24.73 15.48
CA ASP A 124 -3.47 -25.48 16.20
C ASP A 124 -4.32 -26.25 15.20
N ALA A 125 -3.96 -27.52 14.98
CA ALA A 125 -4.63 -28.39 14.02
C ALA A 125 -5.75 -29.25 14.65
N ASP A 126 -6.02 -29.06 15.95
CA ASP A 126 -7.15 -29.64 16.69
C ASP A 126 -8.38 -28.75 16.43
N LEU A 127 -9.10 -29.07 15.36
CA LEU A 127 -10.18 -28.26 14.81
C LEU A 127 -11.53 -28.54 15.48
N ASP A 128 -11.70 -29.68 16.16
CA ASP A 128 -12.90 -29.98 16.96
C ASP A 128 -12.72 -29.76 18.48
N SER A 129 -11.50 -29.42 18.89
CA SER A 129 -11.11 -29.07 20.26
C SER A 129 -11.24 -30.23 21.26
N ASP A 130 -11.01 -31.46 20.81
CA ASP A 130 -11.06 -32.65 21.67
C ASP A 130 -9.71 -33.05 22.28
N GLY A 131 -8.63 -32.35 21.91
CA GLY A 131 -7.29 -32.48 22.46
C GLY A 131 -6.37 -33.42 21.68
N ASP A 132 -6.80 -33.92 20.53
CA ASP A 132 -5.96 -34.66 19.59
C ASP A 132 -6.03 -34.09 18.16
N VAL A 133 -5.22 -34.65 17.25
CA VAL A 133 -5.24 -34.28 15.83
C VAL A 133 -5.38 -35.56 15.03
N ASP A 134 -6.58 -35.80 14.52
CA ASP A 134 -6.96 -37.06 13.91
C ASP A 134 -7.88 -36.91 12.68
N LEU A 135 -8.69 -37.93 12.38
CA LEU A 135 -9.59 -37.92 11.23
C LEU A 135 -10.85 -37.06 11.43
N ALA A 136 -11.24 -36.77 12.67
CA ALA A 136 -12.31 -35.81 12.98
C ALA A 136 -11.88 -34.40 12.58
N ASP A 137 -10.64 -34.01 12.90
CA ASP A 137 -10.07 -32.74 12.44
C ASP A 137 -9.90 -32.70 10.94
N PHE A 138 -9.45 -33.80 10.34
CA PHE A 138 -9.32 -33.87 8.89
C PHE A 138 -10.66 -33.68 8.18
N LEU A 139 -11.75 -34.16 8.76
CA LEU A 139 -13.09 -33.95 8.23
C LEU A 139 -13.47 -32.45 8.27
N ILE A 140 -13.10 -31.73 9.32
CA ILE A 140 -13.34 -30.28 9.43
C ILE A 140 -12.44 -29.52 8.45
N PHE A 141 -11.17 -29.90 8.35
CA PHE A 141 -10.23 -29.33 7.39
C PHE A 141 -10.77 -29.42 5.95
N GLN A 142 -11.22 -30.61 5.53
CA GLN A 142 -11.81 -30.82 4.21
C GLN A 142 -13.07 -30.00 3.96
N GLN A 143 -13.89 -29.79 4.99
CA GLN A 143 -15.11 -28.97 4.86
C GLN A 143 -14.80 -27.48 4.66
N ASN A 144 -13.64 -27.02 5.12
CA ASN A 144 -13.20 -25.64 4.99
C ASN A 144 -12.25 -25.41 3.81
N PHE A 145 -11.89 -26.46 3.07
CA PHE A 145 -10.99 -26.36 1.91
C PHE A 145 -11.53 -25.38 0.87
N THR A 146 -10.78 -24.31 0.62
CA THR A 146 -11.12 -23.29 -0.38
C THR A 146 -10.31 -23.45 -1.67
N GLY A 147 -9.18 -24.14 -1.60
CA GLY A 147 -8.18 -24.22 -2.67
C GLY A 147 -7.29 -22.98 -2.75
N SER A 148 -6.20 -23.10 -3.51
CA SER A 148 -5.19 -22.07 -3.69
C SER A 148 -5.72 -20.83 -4.40
N ARG A 149 -5.31 -19.65 -3.95
CA ARG A 149 -5.58 -18.36 -4.61
C ARG A 149 -4.77 -18.10 -5.88
#